data_AF-A0A699ZI32-F1
#
_entry.id   AF-A0A699ZI32-F1
#
_cell.length_a   1.000
_cell.length_b   1.000
_cell.length_c   1.000
_cell.angle_alpha   90.00
_cell.angle_beta   90.00
_cell.angle_gamma   90.00
#
_symmetry.space_group_name_H-M   'P 1'
#
loop_
_entity.id
_entity.type
_entity.pdbx_description
1 polymer ?
#
loop_
_entity_poly.entity_id
_entity_poly.type
_entity_poly.pdbx_seq_one_letter_code
_entity_poly.pdbx_strand_id
1 'polypeptide(L)'
;DLNVSLGGLRPFRVPLRQDFRTSNSSRFGSEVKYRRLNAWLPHGLANTTTPEQLLASMSVCEVVDVTPSSSSTCTPLTIESGRLLNKATLQLTVPGLLPKRKYRVAVAANQAVRDGLGQPLQASSAEFMTMELPTYTQGPTAESKVLVFEPASFPSSWPYLVQGESYRAESWSLDIASEADAIKLLPLLGGRDRLVSETLGRPSNQVLLQGRAINSTSLNTSVGEVALPLQAGRAVHVVATCCRQLNWDGGRSVSSDVQVLLKTGIQTSWVMSQGRGLLVWVVGNGSPGSTTPAGPVAGARAWVFAGVNSWTQTISLVGSCITGADGSCSVLPSPSPNQDQGLTAVVVAPAGDVMITPSVGYWTSRSARSDYVAAVVLDRSLARPGDQLH
;
A
#
# COMPACT_ATOMS: atom_id res chain seq x y z
N ASP A 1 -6.05 61.53 6.55
CA ASP A 1 -6.81 60.26 6.45
C ASP A 1 -5.91 59.05 6.44
N LEU A 2 -5.58 58.54 7.63
CA LEU A 2 -4.89 57.26 7.81
C LEU A 2 -5.95 56.16 7.84
N ASN A 3 -6.17 55.50 6.70
CA ASN A 3 -6.95 54.28 6.61
C ASN A 3 -6.19 53.16 7.36
N VAL A 4 -6.40 53.08 8.67
CA VAL A 4 -6.04 51.92 9.46
C VAL A 4 -7.02 50.82 9.07
N SER A 5 -6.65 50.01 8.08
CA SER A 5 -7.34 48.75 7.81
C SER A 5 -7.21 47.88 9.06
N LEU A 6 -8.26 47.88 9.91
CA LEU A 6 -8.42 46.92 10.99
C LEU A 6 -8.10 45.54 10.42
N GLY A 7 -7.13 44.83 10.99
CA GLY A 7 -6.47 43.66 10.39
C GLY A 7 -7.36 42.50 9.94
N GLY A 8 -8.68 42.56 10.18
CA GLY A 8 -9.70 41.62 9.72
C GLY A 8 -10.60 42.08 8.55
N LEU A 9 -10.49 43.32 8.07
CA LEU A 9 -11.29 43.88 6.95
C LEU A 9 -10.45 44.11 5.70
N ARG A 10 -9.63 43.11 5.31
CA ARG A 10 -8.87 43.22 4.06
C ARG A 10 -9.83 43.07 2.88
N PRO A 11 -9.66 43.87 1.80
CA PRO A 11 -10.45 43.71 0.58
C PRO A 11 -10.57 42.25 0.16
N PHE A 12 -11.76 41.83 -0.27
CA PHE A 12 -12.00 40.47 -0.73
C PHE A 12 -11.09 40.15 -1.91
N ARG A 13 -10.00 39.48 -1.56
CA ARG A 13 -9.05 38.88 -2.48
C ARG A 13 -9.20 37.40 -2.29
N VAL A 14 -8.99 36.64 -3.35
CA VAL A 14 -8.77 35.20 -3.26
C VAL A 14 -7.27 35.01 -3.08
N PRO A 15 -6.74 34.96 -1.85
CA PRO A 15 -5.36 34.57 -1.65
C PRO A 15 -5.25 33.10 -2.04
N LEU A 16 -4.35 32.84 -2.97
CA LEU A 16 -4.00 31.49 -3.36
C LEU A 16 -2.98 30.93 -2.35
N ARG A 17 -3.18 31.08 -1.03
CA ARG A 17 -2.08 31.08 -0.04
C ARG A 17 -1.54 29.68 0.32
N GLN A 18 -0.20 29.68 0.48
CA GLN A 18 0.67 28.74 1.22
C GLN A 18 0.87 27.33 0.65
N ASP A 19 1.37 27.29 -0.58
CA ASP A 19 2.49 26.42 -1.00
C ASP A 19 3.35 27.08 -2.13
N PHE A 20 3.01 28.29 -2.58
CA PHE A 20 3.79 28.98 -3.61
C PHE A 20 5.00 29.71 -3.01
N ARG A 21 6.03 28.97 -2.57
CA ARG A 21 7.36 29.58 -2.39
C ARG A 21 7.97 29.78 -3.77
N THR A 22 8.12 31.04 -4.15
CA THR A 22 8.84 31.52 -5.33
C THR A 22 10.36 31.43 -5.19
N SER A 23 10.89 30.66 -4.23
CA SER A 23 12.34 30.53 -4.06
C SER A 23 12.87 29.44 -4.99
N ASN A 24 13.84 29.79 -5.83
CA ASN A 24 14.68 28.93 -6.67
C ASN A 24 15.40 27.76 -5.94
N SER A 25 15.02 27.43 -4.71
CA SER A 25 15.53 26.29 -3.95
C SER A 25 14.72 25.04 -4.29
N SER A 26 15.30 24.21 -5.14
CA SER A 26 14.83 22.89 -5.60
C SER A 26 14.77 21.80 -4.51
N ARG A 27 14.33 22.13 -3.28
CA ARG A 27 14.27 21.16 -2.18
C ARG A 27 12.93 21.22 -1.45
N PHE A 28 12.07 20.29 -1.85
CA PHE A 28 10.96 19.68 -1.10
C PHE A 28 9.79 20.58 -0.64
N GLY A 29 8.61 20.35 -1.24
CA GLY A 29 7.37 20.25 -0.46
C GLY A 29 6.12 20.97 -0.99
N SER A 30 6.21 21.82 -2.02
CA SER A 30 5.20 22.86 -2.21
C SER A 30 4.66 22.97 -3.65
N GLU A 31 4.43 21.82 -4.30
CA GLU A 31 3.91 21.75 -5.67
C GLU A 31 2.40 21.38 -5.68
N VAL A 32 1.64 21.82 -6.68
CA VAL A 32 0.16 21.65 -6.72
C VAL A 32 -0.25 20.32 -7.35
N LYS A 33 -1.21 19.61 -6.71
CA LYS A 33 -1.80 18.38 -7.25
C LYS A 33 -2.48 18.64 -8.60
N TYR A 34 -2.21 17.77 -9.56
CA TYR A 34 -2.81 17.79 -10.90
C TYR A 34 -4.34 17.71 -10.82
N ARG A 35 -5.04 18.42 -11.71
CA ARG A 35 -6.52 18.52 -11.87
C ARG A 35 -7.32 19.34 -10.85
N ARG A 36 -6.84 19.54 -9.62
CA ARG A 36 -7.62 20.25 -8.57
C ARG A 36 -6.82 21.39 -7.95
N LEU A 37 -7.38 22.59 -7.96
CA LEU A 37 -6.81 23.77 -7.30
C LEU A 37 -7.68 24.17 -6.13
N ASN A 38 -7.09 24.41 -4.96
CA ASN A 38 -7.83 24.94 -3.81
C ASN A 38 -7.50 26.43 -3.65
N ALA A 39 -8.52 27.27 -3.71
CA ALA A 39 -8.45 28.70 -3.47
C ALA A 39 -8.92 29.00 -2.03
N TRP A 40 -8.13 29.76 -1.28
CA TRP A 40 -8.53 30.18 0.07
C TRP A 40 -9.40 31.44 -0.02
N LEU A 41 -10.53 31.41 0.69
CA LEU A 41 -11.50 32.48 0.82
C LEU A 41 -11.52 32.92 2.29
N PRO A 42 -10.67 33.89 2.70
CA PRO A 42 -10.46 34.24 4.12
C PRO A 42 -11.74 34.57 4.89
N HIS A 43 -12.71 35.15 4.21
CA HIS A 43 -13.98 35.61 4.77
C HIS A 43 -15.17 34.82 4.22
N GLY A 44 -14.91 33.78 3.42
CA GLY A 44 -15.92 33.08 2.62
C GLY A 44 -16.68 33.96 1.63
N LEU A 45 -17.69 33.39 0.98
CA LEU A 45 -18.59 34.15 0.09
C LEU A 45 -19.76 34.73 0.88
N ALA A 46 -20.28 35.87 0.43
CA ALA A 46 -21.56 36.38 0.90
C ALA A 46 -22.66 35.36 0.63
N ASN A 47 -23.71 35.32 1.45
CA ASN A 47 -24.87 34.46 1.19
C ASN A 47 -25.57 34.76 -0.16
N THR A 48 -25.36 35.96 -0.70
CA THR A 48 -25.89 36.40 -2.00
C THR A 48 -24.93 36.13 -3.17
N THR A 49 -23.72 35.63 -2.90
CA THR A 49 -22.68 35.33 -3.90
C THR A 49 -22.54 33.82 -4.07
N THR A 50 -22.76 33.33 -5.28
CA THR A 50 -22.60 31.90 -5.58
C THR A 50 -21.17 31.56 -6.03
N PRO A 51 -20.70 30.31 -5.87
CA PRO A 51 -19.42 29.88 -6.43
C PRO A 51 -19.31 30.14 -7.93
N GLU A 52 -20.38 29.94 -8.69
CA GLU A 52 -20.43 30.13 -10.15
C GLU A 52 -20.17 31.58 -10.55
N GLN A 53 -20.68 32.55 -9.77
CA GLN A 53 -20.40 33.97 -9.99
C GLN A 53 -18.92 34.31 -9.76
N LEU A 54 -18.30 33.69 -8.76
CA LEU A 54 -16.86 33.83 -8.55
C LEU A 54 -16.08 33.15 -9.70
N LEU A 55 -16.45 31.94 -10.11
CA LEU A 55 -15.80 31.20 -11.20
C LEU A 55 -15.82 31.96 -12.53
N ALA A 56 -16.91 32.66 -12.83
CA ALA A 56 -17.01 33.51 -14.02
C ALA A 56 -15.99 34.66 -14.02
N SER A 57 -15.47 35.03 -12.85
CA SER A 57 -14.42 36.05 -12.70
C SER A 57 -13.01 35.44 -12.64
N MET A 58 -12.86 34.11 -12.76
CA MET A 58 -11.58 33.41 -12.69
C MET A 58 -11.13 32.92 -14.07
N SER A 59 -9.82 32.91 -14.28
CA SER A 59 -9.19 32.31 -15.45
C SER A 59 -7.93 31.56 -15.04
N VAL A 60 -7.64 30.48 -15.77
CA VAL A 60 -6.41 29.70 -15.63
C VAL A 60 -5.77 29.58 -17.00
N CYS A 61 -4.45 29.71 -17.08
CA CYS A 61 -3.71 29.48 -18.31
C CYS A 61 -2.36 28.81 -18.07
N GLU A 62 -1.87 28.09 -19.07
CA GLU A 62 -0.49 27.62 -19.12
C GLU A 62 0.44 28.75 -19.52
N VAL A 63 1.50 28.97 -18.75
CA VAL A 63 2.53 29.98 -19.03
C VAL A 63 3.66 29.28 -19.77
N VAL A 64 3.80 29.59 -21.06
CA VAL A 64 4.93 29.12 -21.87
C VAL A 64 5.97 30.24 -21.89
N ASP A 65 7.08 30.03 -21.20
CA ASP A 65 8.22 30.96 -21.22
C ASP A 65 8.94 30.82 -22.58
N VAL A 66 8.56 31.65 -23.55
CA VAL A 66 9.18 31.70 -24.88
C VAL A 66 10.37 32.64 -24.82
N THR A 67 11.56 32.14 -24.46
CA THR A 67 12.86 32.88 -24.48
C THR A 67 12.90 34.21 -23.70
N PRO A 68 14.09 34.75 -23.33
CA PRO A 68 14.18 35.89 -22.40
C PRO A 68 13.62 37.23 -22.92
N SER A 69 13.17 37.30 -24.17
CA SER A 69 12.85 38.55 -24.87
C SER A 69 11.41 38.68 -25.39
N SER A 70 10.53 37.70 -25.16
CA SER A 70 9.11 37.81 -25.54
C SER A 70 8.16 37.69 -24.35
N SER A 71 7.06 38.44 -24.40
CA SER A 71 5.92 38.32 -23.48
C SER A 71 5.52 36.86 -23.32
N SER A 72 5.43 36.37 -22.09
CA SER A 72 5.01 34.99 -21.84
C SER A 72 3.62 34.74 -22.42
N THR A 73 3.53 33.75 -23.30
CA THR A 73 2.25 33.34 -23.90
C THR A 73 1.45 32.55 -22.87
N CYS A 74 0.21 32.95 -22.65
CA CYS A 74 -0.70 32.40 -21.65
C CYS A 74 -1.82 31.66 -22.40
N THR A 75 -1.68 30.35 -22.54
CA THR A 75 -2.66 29.51 -23.27
C THR A 75 -3.82 29.19 -22.33
N PRO A 76 -5.05 29.66 -22.61
CA PRO A 76 -6.16 29.53 -21.68
C PRO A 76 -6.55 28.07 -21.45
N LEU A 77 -6.88 27.74 -20.21
CA LEU A 77 -7.43 26.46 -19.77
C LEU A 77 -8.88 26.62 -19.33
N THR A 78 -9.69 25.60 -19.59
CA THR A 78 -11.08 25.54 -19.11
C THR A 78 -11.12 25.18 -17.63
N ILE A 79 -11.80 26.00 -16.83
CA ILE A 79 -12.28 25.63 -15.50
C ILE A 79 -13.61 24.91 -15.71
N GLU A 80 -13.64 23.60 -15.48
CA GLU A 80 -14.84 22.77 -15.71
C GLU A 80 -15.89 23.01 -14.63
N SER A 81 -15.45 23.14 -13.38
CA SER A 81 -16.32 23.35 -12.23
C SER A 81 -15.56 23.95 -11.06
N GLY A 82 -16.31 24.49 -10.10
CA GLY A 82 -15.79 24.85 -8.79
C GLY A 82 -16.82 24.60 -7.71
N ARG A 83 -16.36 24.06 -6.57
CA ARG A 83 -17.21 23.72 -5.43
C ARG A 83 -16.60 24.23 -4.13
N LEU A 84 -17.43 24.75 -3.24
CA LEU A 84 -16.98 25.06 -1.88
C LEU A 84 -16.84 23.76 -1.10
N LEU A 85 -15.64 23.47 -0.61
CA LEU A 85 -15.43 22.36 0.33
C LEU A 85 -15.87 22.75 1.75
N ASN A 86 -15.73 24.04 2.06
CA ASN A 86 -16.18 24.69 3.28
C ASN A 86 -16.29 26.20 3.00
N LYS A 87 -16.74 26.99 3.99
CA LYS A 87 -16.90 28.44 3.84
C LYS A 87 -15.62 29.15 3.39
N ALA A 88 -14.44 28.62 3.69
CA ALA A 88 -13.16 29.25 3.40
C ALA A 88 -12.38 28.64 2.22
N THR A 89 -12.91 27.62 1.53
CA THR A 89 -12.14 26.87 0.53
C THR A 89 -12.97 26.57 -0.71
N LEU A 90 -12.56 27.13 -1.84
CA LEU A 90 -13.11 26.81 -3.17
C LEU A 90 -12.17 25.84 -3.88
N GLN A 91 -12.67 24.66 -4.26
CA GLN A 91 -11.94 23.71 -5.09
C GLN A 91 -12.36 23.87 -6.55
N LEU A 92 -11.40 24.15 -7.43
CA LEU A 92 -11.56 24.22 -8.88
C LEU A 92 -11.16 22.89 -9.52
N THR A 93 -11.93 22.44 -10.51
CA THR A 93 -11.57 21.33 -11.40
C THR A 93 -11.08 21.92 -12.72
N VAL A 94 -9.81 21.68 -13.04
CA VAL A 94 -9.17 22.19 -14.27
C VAL A 94 -8.53 21.01 -15.00
N PRO A 95 -9.26 20.33 -15.91
CA PRO A 95 -8.79 19.12 -16.56
C PRO A 95 -7.53 19.31 -17.40
N GLY A 96 -7.24 20.53 -17.85
CA GLY A 96 -6.06 20.83 -18.67
C GLY A 96 -4.73 20.99 -17.91
N LEU A 97 -4.70 20.81 -16.58
CA LEU A 97 -3.47 20.92 -15.79
C LEU A 97 -2.57 19.68 -15.96
N LEU A 98 -1.55 19.80 -16.78
CA LEU A 98 -0.50 18.81 -17.03
C LEU A 98 0.61 18.90 -15.97
N PRO A 99 1.33 17.80 -15.66
CA PRO A 99 2.42 17.79 -14.67
C PRO A 99 3.67 18.55 -15.16
N LYS A 100 4.48 19.03 -14.20
CA LYS A 100 5.71 19.82 -14.43
C LYS A 100 5.54 21.02 -15.37
N ARG A 101 4.33 21.60 -15.44
CA ARG A 101 4.05 22.81 -16.21
C ARG A 101 3.81 23.99 -15.30
N LYS A 102 4.07 25.18 -15.84
CA LYS A 102 3.85 26.46 -15.19
C LYS A 102 2.49 27.00 -15.62
N TYR A 103 1.71 27.48 -14.66
CA TYR A 103 0.37 28.01 -14.86
C TYR A 103 0.20 29.34 -14.15
N ARG A 104 -0.79 30.11 -14.58
CA ARG A 104 -1.25 31.32 -13.92
C ARG A 104 -2.74 31.17 -13.62
N VAL A 105 -3.14 31.46 -12.39
CA VAL A 105 -4.53 31.75 -12.05
C VAL A 105 -4.68 33.25 -11.90
N ALA A 106 -5.70 33.82 -12.52
CA ALA A 106 -6.08 35.21 -12.38
C ALA A 106 -7.55 35.34 -12.01
N VAL A 107 -7.85 36.35 -11.22
CA VAL A 107 -9.19 36.73 -10.80
C VAL A 107 -9.40 38.18 -11.20
N ALA A 108 -10.47 38.47 -11.93
CA ALA A 108 -10.86 39.82 -12.30
C ALA A 108 -11.60 40.50 -11.15
N ALA A 109 -11.45 41.83 -11.03
CA ALA A 109 -12.25 42.59 -10.09
C ALA A 109 -13.73 42.53 -10.49
N ASN A 110 -14.63 42.34 -9.52
CA ASN A 110 -16.06 42.27 -9.76
C ASN A 110 -16.85 42.80 -8.56
N GLN A 111 -17.63 43.87 -8.77
CA GLN A 111 -18.41 44.52 -7.71
C GLN A 111 -19.64 43.72 -7.26
N ALA A 112 -20.09 42.77 -8.08
CA ALA A 112 -21.24 41.91 -7.77
C ALA A 112 -20.85 40.70 -6.91
N VAL A 113 -19.59 40.24 -6.99
CA VAL A 113 -19.07 39.12 -6.20
C VAL A 113 -18.57 39.64 -4.87
N ARG A 114 -19.14 39.17 -3.75
CA ARG A 114 -18.84 39.68 -2.41
C ARG A 114 -18.42 38.57 -1.46
N ASP A 115 -17.60 38.94 -0.47
CA ASP A 115 -17.26 38.04 0.64
C ASP A 115 -18.30 38.06 1.77
N GLY A 116 -18.08 37.21 2.79
CA GLY A 116 -18.93 37.17 3.98
C GLY A 116 -18.99 38.47 4.79
N LEU A 117 -18.14 39.46 4.49
CA LEU A 117 -18.14 40.80 5.09
C LEU A 117 -18.71 41.86 4.13
N GLY A 118 -19.24 41.45 2.98
CA GLY A 118 -19.85 42.32 1.98
C GLY A 118 -18.86 43.08 1.09
N GLN A 119 -17.57 42.77 1.14
CA GLN A 119 -16.54 43.46 0.38
C GLN A 119 -16.47 42.95 -1.07
N PRO A 120 -16.29 43.83 -2.07
CA PRO A 120 -16.26 43.43 -3.47
C PRO A 120 -14.96 42.70 -3.84
N LEU A 121 -15.05 41.77 -4.80
CA LEU A 121 -13.92 41.03 -5.33
C LEU A 121 -12.90 41.96 -6.00
N GLN A 122 -11.66 41.90 -5.54
CA GLN A 122 -10.54 42.61 -6.15
C GLN A 122 -9.75 41.71 -7.10
N ALA A 123 -9.14 42.33 -8.12
CA ALA A 123 -8.28 41.63 -9.03
C ALA A 123 -7.04 41.08 -8.32
N SER A 124 -6.68 39.84 -8.63
CA SER A 124 -5.47 39.18 -8.14
C SER A 124 -4.96 38.17 -9.16
N SER A 125 -3.67 37.83 -9.10
CA SER A 125 -3.11 36.73 -9.87
C SER A 125 -1.97 36.06 -9.13
N ALA A 126 -1.73 34.78 -9.41
CA ALA A 126 -0.54 34.06 -8.98
C ALA A 126 -0.12 33.04 -10.02
N GLU A 127 1.18 32.81 -10.11
CA GLU A 127 1.77 31.74 -10.91
C GLU A 127 2.14 30.56 -10.02
N PHE A 128 2.04 29.36 -10.58
CA PHE A 128 2.38 28.13 -9.92
C PHE A 128 2.94 27.08 -10.86
N MET A 129 3.62 26.09 -10.31
CA MET A 129 4.03 24.90 -11.02
C MET A 129 3.27 23.68 -10.45
N THR A 130 2.72 22.86 -11.35
CA THR A 130 2.15 21.56 -10.96
C THR A 130 3.26 20.56 -10.65
N MET A 131 2.98 19.62 -9.74
CA MET A 131 3.96 18.60 -9.36
C MET A 131 4.37 17.71 -10.53
N GLU A 132 5.53 17.09 -10.39
CA GLU A 132 5.79 15.82 -11.06
C GLU A 132 4.81 14.76 -10.56
N LEU A 133 4.28 13.94 -11.48
CA LEU A 133 3.49 12.79 -11.08
C LEU A 133 4.44 11.76 -10.47
N PRO A 134 4.20 11.30 -9.23
CA PRO A 134 5.02 10.23 -8.68
C PRO A 134 4.88 9.00 -9.55
N THR A 135 6.01 8.40 -9.89
CA THR A 135 6.04 7.04 -10.43
C THR A 135 5.70 6.10 -9.28
N TYR A 136 4.72 5.22 -9.48
CA TYR A 136 4.44 4.20 -8.50
C TYR A 136 4.01 2.90 -9.17
N THR A 137 4.41 1.83 -8.51
CA THR A 137 3.94 0.48 -8.75
C THR A 137 3.45 -0.02 -7.41
N GLN A 138 2.17 -0.38 -7.32
CA GLN A 138 1.58 -0.82 -6.08
C GLN A 138 0.70 -2.04 -6.32
N GLY A 139 1.05 -3.17 -5.71
CA GLY A 139 0.15 -4.31 -5.54
C GLY A 139 -0.69 -4.16 -4.26
N PRO A 140 -1.66 -5.06 -4.00
CA PRO A 140 -2.35 -5.12 -2.72
C PRO A 140 -1.34 -5.19 -1.57
N THR A 141 -1.49 -4.27 -0.61
CA THR A 141 -0.66 -4.21 0.58
C THR A 141 -1.41 -4.79 1.77
N ALA A 142 -0.75 -5.65 2.53
CA ALA A 142 -1.22 -6.13 3.82
C ALA A 142 -0.16 -5.88 4.89
N GLU A 143 -0.57 -5.77 6.15
CA GLU A 143 0.37 -5.66 7.27
C GLU A 143 1.25 -6.91 7.43
N SER A 144 0.74 -8.08 6.99
CA SER A 144 1.45 -9.35 6.98
C SER A 144 2.02 -9.68 5.60
N LYS A 145 3.26 -10.19 5.57
CA LYS A 145 3.88 -10.78 4.36
C LYS A 145 3.23 -12.09 3.91
N VAL A 146 2.40 -12.70 4.75
CA VAL A 146 1.61 -13.90 4.41
C VAL A 146 0.14 -13.49 4.35
N LEU A 147 -0.49 -13.75 3.20
CA LEU A 147 -1.93 -13.65 3.00
C LEU A 147 -2.51 -15.04 2.78
N VAL A 148 -3.58 -15.32 3.52
CA VAL A 148 -4.28 -16.60 3.49
C VAL A 148 -5.60 -16.39 2.76
N PHE A 149 -5.91 -17.31 1.85
CA PHE A 149 -7.16 -17.33 1.09
C PHE A 149 -7.78 -18.72 1.19
N GLU A 150 -9.09 -18.74 1.33
CA GLU A 150 -9.85 -19.96 1.11
C GLU A 150 -9.72 -20.41 -0.35
N PRO A 151 -9.85 -21.72 -0.65
CA PRO A 151 -9.66 -22.23 -2.00
C PRO A 151 -10.58 -21.62 -3.06
N ALA A 152 -11.80 -21.23 -2.66
CA ALA A 152 -12.80 -20.63 -3.54
C ALA A 152 -12.58 -19.13 -3.80
N SER A 153 -11.86 -18.43 -2.91
CA SER A 153 -11.59 -16.98 -3.00
C SER A 153 -10.18 -16.66 -3.50
N PHE A 154 -9.35 -17.68 -3.71
CA PHE A 154 -7.99 -17.49 -4.22
C PHE A 154 -8.02 -16.89 -5.64
N PRO A 155 -7.33 -15.77 -5.88
CA PRO A 155 -7.37 -15.08 -7.16
C PRO A 155 -6.62 -15.85 -8.24
N SER A 156 -7.07 -15.77 -9.49
CA SER A 156 -6.33 -16.29 -10.66
C SER A 156 -5.15 -15.41 -11.06
N SER A 157 -5.10 -14.17 -10.56
CA SER A 157 -4.05 -13.20 -10.87
C SER A 157 -3.87 -12.20 -9.74
N TRP A 158 -2.65 -11.72 -9.54
CA TRP A 158 -2.31 -10.67 -8.60
C TRP A 158 -2.35 -9.29 -9.26
N PRO A 159 -3.19 -8.34 -8.79
CA PRO A 159 -3.36 -7.06 -9.46
C PRO A 159 -2.24 -6.08 -9.08
N TYR A 160 -1.89 -5.20 -10.02
CA TYR A 160 -0.99 -4.06 -9.81
C TYR A 160 -1.60 -2.79 -10.40
N LEU A 161 -1.43 -1.70 -9.67
CA LEU A 161 -1.60 -0.34 -10.17
C LEU A 161 -0.24 0.21 -10.56
N VAL A 162 -0.12 0.68 -11.80
CA VAL A 162 1.15 1.12 -12.37
C VAL A 162 1.01 2.51 -12.99
N GLN A 163 1.94 3.40 -12.64
CA GLN A 163 2.04 4.72 -13.22
C GLN A 163 3.51 5.10 -13.44
N GLY A 164 3.84 5.51 -14.67
CA GLY A 164 5.18 5.99 -15.03
C GLY A 164 6.15 4.85 -15.36
N GLU A 165 7.19 4.69 -14.55
CA GLU A 165 8.29 3.76 -14.83
C GLU A 165 7.85 2.30 -15.00
N SER A 166 8.65 1.55 -15.75
CA SER A 166 8.43 0.13 -15.99
C SER A 166 9.11 -0.73 -14.92
N TYR A 167 8.32 -1.53 -14.23
CA TYR A 167 8.82 -2.50 -13.25
C TYR A 167 8.56 -3.93 -13.71
N ARG A 168 9.20 -4.91 -13.09
CA ARG A 168 8.89 -6.32 -13.35
C ARG A 168 8.16 -6.91 -12.16
N ALA A 169 7.01 -7.52 -12.42
CA ALA A 169 6.34 -8.36 -11.44
C ALA A 169 6.56 -9.83 -11.82
N GLU A 170 6.86 -10.63 -10.81
CA GLU A 170 7.19 -12.05 -10.96
C GLU A 170 6.40 -12.86 -9.95
N SER A 171 5.96 -14.06 -10.35
CA SER A 171 5.31 -15.02 -9.45
C SER A 171 6.00 -16.37 -9.50
N TRP A 172 6.15 -17.00 -8.34
CA TRP A 172 6.57 -18.39 -8.20
C TRP A 172 5.42 -19.19 -7.61
N SER A 173 5.24 -20.41 -8.09
CA SER A 173 4.28 -21.34 -7.53
C SER A 173 5.02 -22.55 -7.01
N LEU A 174 4.85 -22.84 -5.73
CA LEU A 174 5.72 -23.74 -4.99
C LEU A 174 4.96 -25.00 -4.57
N ASP A 175 5.71 -26.09 -4.53
CA ASP A 175 5.27 -27.37 -3.99
C ASP A 175 5.98 -27.60 -2.66
N ILE A 176 5.24 -27.51 -1.56
CA ILE A 176 5.80 -27.67 -0.22
C ILE A 176 5.44 -29.06 0.27
N ALA A 177 6.23 -30.05 -0.15
CA ALA A 177 6.04 -31.45 0.23
C ALA A 177 7.00 -31.91 1.35
N SER A 178 8.07 -31.14 1.59
CA SER A 178 9.14 -31.50 2.51
C SER A 178 9.62 -30.32 3.36
N GLU A 179 10.32 -30.62 4.44
CA GLU A 179 11.01 -29.63 5.27
C GLU A 179 11.97 -28.77 4.45
N ALA A 180 12.72 -29.39 3.52
CA ALA A 180 13.68 -28.73 2.66
C ALA A 180 13.02 -27.73 1.69
N ASP A 181 11.74 -27.89 1.39
CA ASP A 181 10.98 -26.92 0.60
C ASP A 181 10.38 -25.82 1.49
N ALA A 182 9.87 -26.19 2.66
CA ALA A 182 9.38 -25.24 3.65
C ALA A 182 10.46 -24.24 4.08
N ILE A 183 11.70 -24.70 4.32
CA ILE A 183 12.80 -23.84 4.78
C ILE A 183 13.21 -22.80 3.73
N LYS A 184 13.01 -23.05 2.43
CA LYS A 184 13.34 -22.10 1.35
C LYS A 184 12.42 -20.88 1.32
N LEU A 185 11.21 -20.99 1.88
CA LEU A 185 10.25 -19.89 1.95
C LEU A 185 10.58 -18.87 3.04
N LEU A 186 11.15 -19.35 4.14
CA LEU A 186 11.32 -18.58 5.37
C LEU A 186 12.21 -17.34 5.20
N PRO A 187 13.32 -17.35 4.42
CA PRO A 187 14.10 -16.14 4.16
C PRO A 187 13.28 -14.96 3.61
N LEU A 188 12.19 -15.24 2.86
CA LEU A 188 11.33 -14.22 2.25
C LEU A 188 10.47 -13.50 3.30
N LEU A 189 10.14 -14.19 4.39
CA LEU A 189 9.38 -13.64 5.52
C LEU A 189 10.25 -12.75 6.41
N GLY A 190 11.57 -13.03 6.47
CA GLY A 190 12.54 -12.38 7.35
C GLY A 190 12.94 -10.95 6.99
N GLY A 191 12.50 -10.43 5.84
CA GLY A 191 12.80 -9.05 5.43
C GLY A 191 14.25 -8.79 5.02
N ARG A 192 15.06 -9.82 4.77
CA ARG A 192 16.37 -9.63 4.13
C ARG A 192 16.18 -9.14 2.70
N ASP A 193 16.94 -8.12 2.32
CA ASP A 193 17.05 -7.69 0.93
C ASP A 193 17.79 -8.76 0.13
N ARG A 194 17.02 -9.63 -0.54
CA ARG A 194 17.52 -10.58 -1.54
C ARG A 194 16.56 -10.62 -2.70
N LEU A 195 17.11 -10.87 -3.88
CA LEU A 195 16.30 -11.18 -5.04
C LEU A 195 15.59 -12.51 -4.78
N VAL A 196 14.28 -12.55 -4.98
CA VAL A 196 13.50 -13.79 -4.82
C VAL A 196 14.03 -14.88 -5.76
N SER A 197 14.52 -14.49 -6.94
CA SER A 197 15.15 -15.39 -7.91
C SER A 197 16.42 -16.08 -7.41
N GLU A 198 17.16 -15.49 -6.47
CA GLU A 198 18.32 -16.14 -5.84
C GLU A 198 17.90 -17.26 -4.89
N THR A 199 16.69 -17.16 -4.32
CA THR A 199 16.16 -18.13 -3.36
C THR A 199 15.34 -19.22 -4.04
N LEU A 200 14.45 -18.83 -4.96
CA LEU A 200 13.47 -19.72 -5.60
C LEU A 200 13.80 -20.07 -7.05
N GLY A 201 14.84 -19.46 -7.63
CA GLY A 201 15.18 -19.65 -9.04
C GLY A 201 14.23 -18.91 -9.98
N ARG A 202 13.96 -19.50 -11.15
CA ARG A 202 13.16 -18.84 -12.19
C ARG A 202 11.68 -18.74 -11.80
N PRO A 203 11.01 -17.60 -12.07
CA PRO A 203 9.59 -17.45 -11.79
C PRO A 203 8.73 -18.30 -12.73
N SER A 204 7.55 -18.71 -12.25
CA SER A 204 6.51 -19.38 -13.03
C SER A 204 5.89 -18.44 -14.07
N ASN A 205 5.62 -17.19 -13.68
CA ASN A 205 5.12 -16.14 -14.56
C ASN A 205 5.87 -14.84 -14.29
N GLN A 206 5.99 -14.01 -15.32
CA GLN A 206 6.53 -12.66 -15.22
C GLN A 206 5.73 -11.73 -16.13
N VAL A 207 5.50 -10.50 -15.67
CA VAL A 207 4.84 -9.46 -16.45
C VAL A 207 5.65 -8.18 -16.31
N LEU A 208 5.77 -7.45 -17.43
CA LEU A 208 6.31 -6.11 -17.41
C LEU A 208 5.18 -5.14 -17.02
N LEU A 209 5.33 -4.54 -15.85
CA LEU A 209 4.46 -3.50 -15.35
C LEU A 209 4.82 -2.20 -16.06
N GLN A 210 4.31 -2.01 -17.28
CA GLN A 210 4.51 -0.78 -18.03
C GLN A 210 3.44 0.23 -17.67
N GLY A 211 3.80 1.23 -16.87
CA GLY A 211 3.02 2.45 -16.80
C GLY A 211 3.06 3.17 -18.15
N ARG A 212 1.99 3.87 -18.53
CA ARG A 212 2.10 4.85 -19.61
C ARG A 212 3.10 5.92 -19.17
N ALA A 213 4.03 6.25 -20.06
CA ALA A 213 4.95 7.36 -19.83
C ALA A 213 4.14 8.60 -19.41
N ILE A 214 4.55 9.23 -18.31
CA ILE A 214 3.99 10.50 -17.87
C ILE A 214 4.43 11.52 -18.91
N ASN A 215 3.62 11.69 -19.95
CA ASN A 215 3.94 12.64 -20.99
C ASN A 215 3.49 14.03 -20.52
N SER A 216 4.41 14.99 -20.53
CA SER A 216 4.12 16.38 -20.11
C SER A 216 3.17 17.10 -21.06
N THR A 217 2.69 16.43 -22.11
CA THR A 217 1.82 16.95 -23.18
C THR A 217 0.40 16.36 -23.15
N SER A 218 0.12 15.34 -22.33
CA SER A 218 -1.24 14.81 -22.18
C SER A 218 -1.47 14.12 -20.84
N LEU A 219 -2.65 14.33 -20.25
CA LEU A 219 -3.13 13.66 -19.03
C LEU A 219 -3.69 12.26 -19.29
N ASN A 220 -3.28 11.60 -20.39
CA ASN A 220 -3.64 10.20 -20.65
C ASN A 220 -2.84 9.25 -19.73
N THR A 221 -2.74 9.65 -18.46
CA THR A 221 -2.19 8.95 -17.30
C THR A 221 -3.32 8.09 -16.74
N SER A 222 -3.82 7.15 -17.56
CA SER A 222 -4.59 6.05 -17.00
C SER A 222 -3.63 5.28 -16.09
N VAL A 223 -3.96 5.18 -14.80
CA VAL A 223 -3.34 4.17 -13.95
C VAL A 223 -3.54 2.85 -14.67
N GLY A 224 -2.44 2.21 -15.03
CA GLY A 224 -2.48 0.92 -15.70
C GLY A 224 -2.83 -0.13 -14.66
N GLU A 225 -3.92 -0.84 -14.86
CA GLU A 225 -4.17 -2.09 -14.16
C GLU A 225 -3.46 -3.20 -14.92
N VAL A 226 -2.54 -3.87 -14.23
CA VAL A 226 -1.80 -5.00 -14.79
C VAL A 226 -2.00 -6.20 -13.89
N ALA A 227 -2.41 -7.32 -14.48
CA ALA A 227 -2.63 -8.57 -13.77
C ALA A 227 -1.44 -9.51 -13.96
N LEU A 228 -0.79 -9.91 -12.86
CA LEU A 228 0.23 -10.96 -12.85
C LEU A 228 -0.46 -12.33 -12.73
N PRO A 229 -0.39 -13.22 -13.73
CA PRO A 229 -1.02 -14.52 -13.66
C PRO A 229 -0.46 -15.38 -12.51
N LEU A 230 -1.34 -16.06 -11.77
CA LEU A 230 -0.95 -17.05 -10.77
C LEU A 230 -1.19 -18.45 -11.33
N GLN A 231 -0.25 -19.37 -11.13
CA GLN A 231 -0.37 -20.73 -11.66
C GLN A 231 -1.52 -21.47 -10.99
N ALA A 232 -2.38 -22.11 -11.76
CA ALA A 232 -3.44 -22.93 -11.17
C ALA A 232 -2.87 -24.17 -10.44
N GLY A 233 -3.60 -24.67 -9.44
CA GLY A 233 -3.34 -25.97 -8.81
C GLY A 233 -2.20 -26.03 -7.79
N ARG A 234 -1.59 -24.91 -7.41
CA ARG A 234 -0.58 -24.84 -6.32
C ARG A 234 -1.15 -24.13 -5.10
N ALA A 235 -0.79 -24.61 -3.90
CA ALA A 235 -1.23 -24.04 -2.63
C ALA A 235 -0.43 -22.80 -2.22
N VAL A 236 0.86 -22.73 -2.58
CA VAL A 236 1.74 -21.62 -2.18
C VAL A 236 2.19 -20.84 -3.40
N HIS A 237 1.98 -19.52 -3.35
CA HIS A 237 2.47 -18.58 -4.36
C HIS A 237 3.30 -17.50 -3.70
N VAL A 238 4.37 -17.09 -4.35
CA VAL A 238 5.15 -15.92 -3.98
C VAL A 238 5.03 -14.93 -5.11
N VAL A 239 4.63 -13.70 -4.81
CA VAL A 239 4.63 -12.60 -5.78
C VAL A 239 5.63 -11.56 -5.32
N ALA A 240 6.39 -11.03 -6.27
CA ALA A 240 7.38 -10.01 -6.01
C ALA A 240 7.39 -8.96 -7.12
N THR A 241 7.55 -7.70 -6.73
CA THR A 241 7.93 -6.64 -7.67
C THR A 241 9.42 -6.36 -7.53
N CYS A 242 10.14 -6.56 -8.63
CA CYS A 242 11.56 -6.27 -8.71
C CYS A 242 11.82 -4.92 -9.41
N CYS A 243 12.76 -4.10 -8.96
CA CYS A 243 13.34 -4.04 -7.62
C CYS A 243 13.69 -2.58 -7.32
N ARG A 244 13.45 -2.12 -6.10
CA ARG A 244 13.91 -0.81 -5.69
C ARG A 244 15.40 -0.92 -5.37
N GLN A 245 16.25 -0.29 -6.19
CA GLN A 245 17.66 -0.16 -5.85
C GLN A 245 17.79 0.84 -4.70
N LEU A 246 18.16 0.34 -3.52
CA LEU A 246 18.44 1.15 -2.35
C LEU A 246 19.95 1.42 -2.32
N ASN A 247 20.33 2.67 -2.55
CA ASN A 247 21.72 3.13 -2.43
C ASN A 247 21.90 3.78 -1.05
N TRP A 248 22.92 3.38 -0.31
CA TRP A 248 23.36 4.05 0.92
C TRP A 248 24.89 4.09 0.97
N ASP A 249 25.46 4.99 1.80
CA ASP A 249 26.91 5.19 1.90
C ASP A 249 27.59 3.95 2.49
N GLY A 250 28.02 3.03 1.61
CA GLY A 250 28.68 1.77 1.97
C GLY A 250 28.14 0.53 1.24
N GLY A 251 27.05 0.63 0.47
CA GLY A 251 26.51 -0.53 -0.25
C GLY A 251 25.35 -0.24 -1.20
N ARG A 252 25.15 -1.14 -2.16
CA ARG A 252 23.94 -1.21 -2.99
C ARG A 252 23.13 -2.40 -2.52
N SER A 253 21.87 -2.18 -2.16
CA SER A 253 20.91 -3.24 -1.86
C SER A 253 19.80 -3.23 -2.90
N VAL A 254 19.33 -4.42 -3.29
CA VAL A 254 18.23 -4.59 -4.22
C VAL A 254 17.11 -5.28 -3.45
N SER A 255 16.07 -4.52 -3.12
CA SER A 255 14.92 -5.04 -2.37
C SER A 255 13.75 -5.32 -3.31
N SER A 256 13.07 -6.43 -3.05
CA SER A 256 11.80 -6.78 -3.70
C SER A 256 10.68 -6.64 -2.67
N ASP A 257 9.57 -6.02 -3.05
CA ASP A 257 8.36 -6.09 -2.24
C ASP A 257 7.73 -7.47 -2.47
N VAL A 258 7.79 -8.32 -1.44
CA VAL A 258 7.37 -9.73 -1.51
C VAL A 258 6.11 -9.96 -0.71
N GLN A 259 5.15 -10.66 -1.32
CA GLN A 259 3.97 -11.19 -0.66
C GLN A 259 3.88 -12.70 -0.90
N VAL A 260 3.66 -13.47 0.17
CA VAL A 260 3.35 -14.90 0.10
C VAL A 260 1.83 -15.06 0.16
N LEU A 261 1.27 -15.75 -0.81
CA LEU A 261 -0.16 -16.04 -0.92
C LEU A 261 -0.37 -17.54 -0.70
N LEU A 262 -1.23 -17.88 0.26
CA LEU A 262 -1.59 -19.25 0.58
C LEU A 262 -3.03 -19.51 0.16
N LYS A 263 -3.21 -20.54 -0.66
CA LYS A 263 -4.50 -21.15 -0.96
C LYS A 263 -4.61 -22.39 -0.08
N THR A 264 -5.44 -22.33 0.96
CA THR A 264 -5.53 -23.43 1.93
C THR A 264 -6.95 -23.66 2.40
N GLY A 265 -7.36 -24.93 2.40
CA GLY A 265 -8.57 -25.41 3.06
C GLY A 265 -8.33 -25.90 4.49
N ILE A 266 -7.21 -25.54 5.13
CA ILE A 266 -6.93 -25.86 6.53
C ILE A 266 -6.65 -24.60 7.36
N GLN A 267 -6.92 -24.73 8.65
CA GLN A 267 -6.65 -23.74 9.69
C GLN A 267 -5.79 -24.34 10.78
N THR A 268 -5.00 -23.50 11.44
CA THR A 268 -4.09 -23.95 12.49
C THR A 268 -4.18 -23.06 13.72
N SER A 269 -4.32 -23.68 14.89
CA SER A 269 -4.20 -23.01 16.18
C SER A 269 -2.96 -23.52 16.90
N TRP A 270 -2.17 -22.60 17.45
CA TRP A 270 -0.92 -22.92 18.13
C TRP A 270 -0.97 -22.43 19.58
N VAL A 271 -0.65 -23.32 20.51
CA VAL A 271 -0.54 -23.00 21.92
C VAL A 271 0.81 -23.48 22.43
N MET A 272 1.59 -22.53 22.95
CA MET A 272 2.82 -22.84 23.65
C MET A 272 2.52 -23.07 25.13
N SER A 273 2.92 -24.22 25.67
CA SER A 273 2.81 -24.53 27.09
C SER A 273 4.18 -24.88 27.66
N GLN A 274 4.55 -24.22 28.78
CA GLN A 274 5.83 -24.47 29.45
C GLN A 274 5.94 -25.96 29.85
N GLY A 275 7.04 -26.60 29.45
CA GLY A 275 7.32 -28.01 29.75
C GLY A 275 6.55 -29.05 28.92
N ARG A 276 5.56 -28.63 28.11
CA ARG A 276 4.75 -29.53 27.24
C ARG A 276 4.99 -29.32 25.74
N GLY A 277 5.80 -28.32 25.38
CA GLY A 277 6.14 -28.00 24.00
C GLY A 277 5.09 -27.11 23.32
N LEU A 278 5.12 -27.10 22.00
CA LEU A 278 4.22 -26.34 21.15
C LEU A 278 3.12 -27.28 20.63
N LEU A 279 1.88 -27.10 21.07
CA LEU A 279 0.73 -27.89 20.61
C LEU A 279 0.09 -27.20 19.42
N VAL A 280 -0.16 -27.96 18.35
CA VAL A 280 -0.91 -27.53 17.18
C VAL A 280 -2.21 -28.31 17.06
N TRP A 281 -3.28 -27.62 16.68
CA TRP A 281 -4.49 -28.22 16.14
C TRP A 281 -4.65 -27.80 14.69
N VAL A 282 -4.89 -28.78 13.83
CA VAL A 282 -5.14 -28.59 12.40
C VAL A 282 -6.56 -29.03 12.11
N VAL A 283 -7.35 -28.10 11.61
CA VAL A 283 -8.76 -28.29 11.28
C VAL A 283 -8.94 -27.98 9.81
N GLY A 284 -9.82 -28.71 9.11
CA GLY A 284 -10.16 -28.36 7.74
C GLY A 284 -10.97 -27.06 7.68
N ASN A 285 -11.37 -26.67 6.48
CA ASN A 285 -12.50 -25.77 6.29
C ASN A 285 -13.74 -26.63 6.10
N GLY A 286 -14.85 -26.23 6.74
CA GLY A 286 -16.16 -26.68 6.30
C GLY A 286 -16.36 -26.26 4.84
N SER A 287 -17.16 -27.01 4.07
CA SER A 287 -17.54 -26.52 2.73
C SER A 287 -18.22 -25.15 2.86
N PRO A 288 -17.98 -24.19 1.95
CA PRO A 288 -18.64 -22.88 2.02
C PRO A 288 -20.17 -23.05 2.11
N GLY A 289 -20.79 -22.55 3.17
CA GLY A 289 -22.24 -22.69 3.44
C GLY A 289 -22.65 -23.99 4.16
N SER A 290 -21.71 -24.84 4.56
CA SER A 290 -21.96 -26.01 5.41
C SER A 290 -22.10 -25.61 6.87
N THR A 291 -23.16 -26.08 7.54
CA THR A 291 -23.32 -25.99 8.99
C THR A 291 -22.57 -27.10 9.74
N THR A 292 -21.93 -28.02 9.03
CA THR A 292 -21.11 -29.07 9.62
C THR A 292 -19.77 -28.47 10.02
N PRO A 293 -19.38 -28.53 11.31
CA PRO A 293 -18.09 -28.02 11.76
C PRO A 293 -16.97 -28.72 11.00
N ALA A 294 -15.93 -27.97 10.68
CA ALA A 294 -14.75 -28.55 10.09
C ALA A 294 -14.17 -29.66 10.99
N GLY A 295 -13.83 -30.78 10.37
CA GLY A 295 -13.26 -31.92 11.07
C GLY A 295 -11.76 -31.76 11.34
N PRO A 296 -11.22 -32.49 12.32
CA PRO A 296 -9.78 -32.58 12.54
C PRO A 296 -9.07 -33.16 11.31
N VAL A 297 -7.88 -32.64 11.00
CA VAL A 297 -7.06 -33.12 9.89
C VAL A 297 -5.96 -34.02 10.44
N ALA A 298 -6.14 -35.33 10.30
CA ALA A 298 -5.14 -36.32 10.67
C ALA A 298 -4.01 -36.42 9.62
N GLY A 299 -2.78 -36.70 10.05
CA GLY A 299 -1.64 -36.91 9.17
C GLY A 299 -0.99 -35.63 8.63
N ALA A 300 -1.43 -34.45 9.07
CA ALA A 300 -0.80 -33.18 8.70
C ALA A 300 0.59 -33.07 9.35
N ARG A 301 1.59 -32.71 8.55
CA ARG A 301 2.98 -32.53 9.02
C ARG A 301 3.19 -31.09 9.43
N ALA A 302 3.68 -30.89 10.64
CA ALA A 302 3.97 -29.58 11.21
C ALA A 302 5.48 -29.45 11.46
N TRP A 303 6.09 -28.37 10.96
CA TRP A 303 7.48 -28.00 11.22
C TRP A 303 7.55 -26.63 11.89
N VAL A 304 8.43 -26.49 12.88
CA VAL A 304 8.66 -25.24 13.59
C VAL A 304 10.09 -24.82 13.39
N PHE A 305 10.30 -23.55 13.03
CA PHE A 305 11.59 -22.98 12.68
C PHE A 305 11.91 -21.75 13.54
N ALA A 306 13.19 -21.55 13.82
CA ALA A 306 13.72 -20.36 14.48
C ALA A 306 14.63 -19.56 13.52
N GLY A 307 14.90 -18.29 13.87
CA GLY A 307 15.86 -17.45 13.17
C GLY A 307 15.34 -16.77 11.89
N VAL A 308 14.05 -16.93 11.57
CA VAL A 308 13.41 -16.39 10.34
C VAL A 308 13.54 -14.86 10.25
N ASN A 309 13.46 -14.14 11.36
CA ASN A 309 13.58 -12.68 11.42
C ASN A 309 14.99 -12.17 11.78
N SER A 310 16.00 -13.05 11.81
CA SER A 310 17.35 -12.68 12.26
C SER A 310 18.24 -12.23 11.10
N TRP A 311 18.88 -11.07 11.26
CA TRP A 311 19.80 -10.48 10.28
C TRP A 311 21.11 -11.26 10.12
N THR A 312 21.45 -12.12 11.08
CA THR A 312 22.78 -12.74 11.20
C THR A 312 22.79 -14.26 11.36
N GLN A 313 21.64 -14.94 11.52
CA GLN A 313 21.64 -16.38 11.81
C GLN A 313 21.02 -17.22 10.68
N THR A 314 21.45 -18.49 10.66
CA THR A 314 20.89 -19.56 9.84
C THR A 314 19.53 -19.95 10.39
N ILE A 315 18.54 -20.10 9.50
CA ILE A 315 17.23 -20.66 9.87
C ILE A 315 17.42 -22.13 10.23
N SER A 316 16.86 -22.55 11.36
CA SER A 316 16.99 -23.91 11.87
C SER A 316 15.64 -24.53 12.19
N LEU A 317 15.50 -25.84 11.93
CA LEU A 317 14.37 -26.62 12.43
C LEU A 317 14.50 -26.77 13.95
N VAL A 318 13.45 -26.39 14.66
CA VAL A 318 13.32 -26.53 16.12
C VAL A 318 12.69 -27.88 16.47
N GLY A 319 11.71 -28.32 15.68
CA GLY A 319 11.08 -29.62 15.83
C GLY A 319 9.97 -29.82 14.82
N SER A 320 9.43 -31.04 14.78
CA SER A 320 8.30 -31.40 13.93
C SER A 320 7.37 -32.41 14.60
N CYS A 321 6.13 -32.48 14.12
CA CYS A 321 5.17 -33.52 14.51
C CYS A 321 4.20 -33.84 13.37
N ILE A 322 3.44 -34.92 13.54
CA ILE A 322 2.36 -35.34 12.63
C ILE A 322 1.08 -35.42 13.44
N THR A 323 0.00 -34.82 12.94
CA THR A 323 -1.28 -34.79 13.66
C THR A 323 -1.92 -36.17 13.77
N GLY A 324 -2.46 -36.46 14.96
CA GLY A 324 -3.24 -37.66 15.25
C GLY A 324 -4.66 -37.62 14.68
N ALA A 325 -5.49 -38.60 15.04
CA ALA A 325 -6.88 -38.68 14.60
C ALA A 325 -7.75 -37.50 15.07
N ASP A 326 -7.34 -36.85 16.16
CA ASP A 326 -7.95 -35.64 16.72
C ASP A 326 -7.43 -34.35 16.06
N GLY A 327 -6.58 -34.45 15.04
CA GLY A 327 -6.03 -33.32 14.31
C GLY A 327 -4.98 -32.54 15.10
N SER A 328 -4.49 -33.08 16.22
CA SER A 328 -3.52 -32.41 17.08
C SER A 328 -2.17 -33.11 17.13
N CYS A 329 -1.10 -32.36 17.37
CA CYS A 329 0.18 -32.92 17.78
C CYS A 329 1.03 -31.91 18.56
N SER A 330 1.94 -32.42 19.39
CA SER A 330 2.90 -31.58 20.12
C SER A 330 4.27 -31.63 19.46
N VAL A 331 4.81 -30.46 19.12
CA VAL A 331 6.21 -30.30 18.77
C VAL A 331 6.99 -30.11 20.06
N LEU A 332 7.86 -31.07 20.37
CA LEU A 332 8.86 -30.92 21.43
C LEU A 332 10.07 -30.20 20.83
N PRO A 333 10.33 -28.94 21.22
CA PRO A 333 11.45 -28.18 20.71
C PRO A 333 12.75 -28.87 21.13
N SER A 334 13.62 -29.16 20.16
CA SER A 334 15.01 -29.45 20.49
C SER A 334 15.62 -28.17 21.08
N PRO A 335 16.47 -28.26 22.13
CA PRO A 335 17.11 -27.08 22.70
C PRO A 335 17.93 -26.36 21.61
N SER A 336 17.40 -25.23 21.14
CA SER A 336 18.08 -24.37 20.17
C SER A 336 19.26 -23.66 20.87
N PRO A 337 20.43 -23.56 20.23
CA PRO A 337 21.53 -22.75 20.74
C PRO A 337 21.22 -21.24 20.72
N ASN A 338 20.20 -20.82 19.97
CA ASN A 338 19.83 -19.42 19.78
C ASN A 338 18.58 -19.09 20.61
N GLN A 339 18.82 -18.44 21.75
CA GLN A 339 17.81 -18.01 22.72
C GLN A 339 17.06 -16.76 22.23
N ASP A 340 15.82 -16.56 22.68
CA ASP A 340 14.99 -15.36 22.45
C ASP A 340 14.64 -15.09 20.98
N GLN A 341 14.27 -16.13 20.22
CA GLN A 341 13.85 -16.02 18.83
C GLN A 341 12.35 -16.25 18.64
N GLY A 342 11.76 -15.47 17.73
CA GLY A 342 10.41 -15.72 17.24
C GLY A 342 10.37 -17.01 16.43
N LEU A 343 9.31 -17.79 16.63
CA LEU A 343 9.10 -19.07 15.96
C LEU A 343 8.12 -18.90 14.80
N THR A 344 8.47 -19.48 13.66
CA THR A 344 7.59 -19.58 12.50
C THR A 344 7.26 -21.04 12.26
N ALA A 345 6.00 -21.35 11.98
CA ALA A 345 5.58 -22.71 11.68
C ALA A 345 5.05 -22.87 10.26
N VAL A 346 5.23 -24.07 9.72
CA VAL A 346 4.67 -24.50 8.44
C VAL A 346 3.94 -25.83 8.65
N VAL A 347 2.69 -25.91 8.20
CA VAL A 347 1.86 -27.12 8.24
C VAL A 347 1.50 -27.53 6.82
N VAL A 348 1.62 -28.81 6.52
CA VAL A 348 1.22 -29.40 5.24
C VAL A 348 0.25 -30.55 5.51
N ALA A 349 -0.99 -30.41 5.03
CA ALA A 349 -1.99 -31.46 5.11
C ALA A 349 -1.72 -32.56 4.07
N PRO A 350 -2.23 -33.80 4.27
CA PRO A 350 -2.10 -34.88 3.30
C PRO A 350 -2.68 -34.55 1.92
N ALA A 351 -3.70 -33.69 1.88
CA ALA A 351 -4.33 -33.21 0.64
C ALA A 351 -3.47 -32.17 -0.12
N GLY A 352 -2.35 -31.73 0.45
CA GLY A 352 -1.45 -30.73 -0.15
C GLY A 352 -1.76 -29.28 0.24
N ASP A 353 -2.74 -29.03 1.10
CA ASP A 353 -2.96 -27.70 1.68
C ASP A 353 -1.79 -27.29 2.58
N VAL A 354 -1.41 -26.02 2.52
CA VAL A 354 -0.26 -25.48 3.24
C VAL A 354 -0.67 -24.26 4.06
N MET A 355 -0.30 -24.25 5.34
CA MET A 355 -0.46 -23.11 6.22
C MET A 355 0.92 -22.64 6.73
N ILE A 356 1.16 -21.33 6.70
CA ILE A 356 2.37 -20.72 7.27
C ILE A 356 1.93 -19.74 8.34
N THR A 357 2.45 -19.93 9.56
CA THR A 357 2.17 -19.06 10.70
C THR A 357 3.45 -18.34 11.10
N PRO A 358 3.62 -17.05 10.71
CA PRO A 358 4.87 -16.30 10.93
C PRO A 358 5.31 -16.20 12.39
N SER A 359 4.36 -16.19 13.32
CA SER A 359 4.61 -16.11 14.77
C SER A 359 3.72 -17.10 15.52
N VAL A 360 4.32 -18.18 16.02
CA VAL A 360 3.67 -19.17 16.91
C VAL A 360 4.14 -19.05 18.36
N GLY A 361 4.87 -17.98 18.68
CA GLY A 361 5.44 -17.70 19.99
C GLY A 361 6.94 -17.44 19.95
N TYR A 362 7.55 -17.39 21.15
CA TYR A 362 8.97 -17.13 21.35
C TYR A 362 9.59 -18.21 22.22
N TRP A 363 10.84 -18.55 21.94
CA TRP A 363 11.61 -19.43 22.82
C TRP A 363 12.43 -18.61 23.82
N THR A 364 12.07 -18.63 25.11
CA THR A 364 12.84 -17.94 26.16
C THR A 364 13.41 -18.93 27.17
N SER A 365 14.68 -18.73 27.59
CA SER A 365 15.31 -19.48 28.68
C SER A 365 15.01 -18.89 30.06
N ARG A 366 14.46 -17.66 30.10
CA ARG A 366 14.18 -16.93 31.34
C ARG A 366 12.75 -17.21 31.80
N SER A 367 12.66 -17.87 32.95
CA SER A 367 11.49 -17.84 33.81
C SER A 367 11.06 -16.39 34.09
N ALA A 368 9.98 -15.93 33.45
CA ALA A 368 8.84 -15.20 34.07
C ALA A 368 8.06 -14.31 33.07
N ARG A 369 6.73 -14.51 33.04
CA ARG A 369 5.63 -13.51 33.15
C ARG A 369 4.39 -13.66 32.25
N SER A 370 4.22 -14.77 31.52
CA SER A 370 2.88 -15.16 31.04
C SER A 370 2.83 -16.67 30.79
N ASP A 371 1.92 -17.37 31.46
CA ASP A 371 1.90 -18.84 31.48
C ASP A 371 1.46 -19.47 30.14
N TYR A 372 0.91 -18.69 29.20
CA TYR A 372 0.44 -19.16 27.90
C TYR A 372 0.63 -18.08 26.82
N VAL A 373 1.16 -18.48 25.65
CA VAL A 373 1.12 -17.70 24.41
C VAL A 373 0.30 -18.52 23.41
N ALA A 374 -0.79 -17.95 22.91
CA ALA A 374 -1.66 -18.56 21.92
C ALA A 374 -1.67 -17.71 20.65
N ALA A 375 -1.58 -18.37 19.49
CA ALA A 375 -1.78 -17.76 18.19
C ALA A 375 -2.94 -18.49 17.49
N VAL A 376 -3.98 -17.74 17.16
CA VAL A 376 -5.10 -18.21 16.34
C VAL A 376 -4.99 -17.50 15.00
N VAL A 377 -4.94 -18.28 13.91
CA VAL A 377 -4.93 -17.73 12.56
C VAL A 377 -6.23 -18.11 11.87
N LEU A 378 -7.03 -17.10 11.57
CA LEU A 378 -8.33 -17.22 10.91
C LEU A 378 -8.17 -17.18 9.37
N ASP A 379 -9.20 -17.63 8.66
CA ASP A 379 -9.30 -17.59 7.20
C ASP A 379 -9.26 -16.16 6.61
N ARG A 380 -9.69 -15.15 7.38
CA ARG A 380 -9.70 -13.73 6.96
C ARG A 380 -9.63 -12.75 8.14
N SER A 381 -9.09 -11.55 7.90
CA SER A 381 -9.03 -10.45 8.90
C SER A 381 -10.25 -9.52 8.91
N LEU A 382 -11.13 -9.64 7.91
CA LEU A 382 -12.31 -8.79 7.72
C LEU A 382 -13.57 -9.65 7.67
N ALA A 383 -14.49 -9.41 8.61
CA ALA A 383 -15.75 -10.12 8.75
C ALA A 383 -16.94 -9.21 8.46
N ARG A 384 -18.02 -9.77 7.90
CA ARG A 384 -19.31 -9.11 7.73
C ARG A 384 -20.34 -9.69 8.72
N PRO A 385 -21.39 -8.93 9.09
CA PRO A 385 -22.48 -9.47 9.89
C PRO A 385 -23.09 -10.72 9.22
N GLY A 386 -23.09 -11.84 9.93
CA GLY A 386 -23.58 -13.14 9.43
C GLY A 386 -22.49 -14.10 8.92
N ASP A 387 -21.23 -13.66 8.84
CA ASP A 387 -20.11 -14.56 8.53
C ASP A 387 -19.91 -15.57 9.67
N GLN A 388 -19.77 -16.84 9.31
CA GLN A 388 -19.16 -17.83 10.20
C GLN A 388 -17.65 -17.73 10.03
N LEU A 389 -17.01 -17.16 11.04
CA LEU A 389 -15.56 -17.12 11.14
C LEU A 389 -15.10 -18.46 11.71
N HIS A 390 -14.08 -19.03 11.09
CA HIS A 390 -13.49 -20.29 11.50
C HIS A 390 -12.05 -20.04 11.94
#